data_AF-A0A5Q4GNK5-F1
#
_entry.id   AF-A0A5Q4GNK5-F1
#
_cell.length_a   1.000
_cell.length_b   1.000
_cell.length_c   1.000
_cell.angle_alpha   90.00
_cell.angle_beta   90.00
_cell.angle_gamma   90.00
#
_symmetry.space_group_name_H-M   'P 1'
#
loop_
_entity.id
_entity.type
_entity.pdbx_description
1 polymer ?
#
loop_
_entity_poly.entity_id
_entity_poly.type
_entity_poly.pdbx_seq_one_letter_code
_entity_poly.pdbx_strand_id
1 'polypeptide(L)'
;MPEHFNPYHQWLGLGPLVRSPDASQLLGVKPGETDVDKIRRAAEQAQQRVRSYAPGPRVADWSRLLAEIESAKDALIVGAAGTVGGTTASSGAGTYRRPAPRPRSSAGPASNAAGASQNQANAAPRVPVKAPSQPSTPPTVPRPTAQTAPSTYPAASSLRTRSASKARRSRKSNPTIILACGLGTLMLITGIFLPLFIAMRTRSSDRSVPPHVAEAPAVTSPSTRPSAVPSATRPGRPERARSADEPTPDRSVPAASGLDSSDEQPNGEASLPSVSIEPIELVPASEADPPAAPSVPLGSRGQPTGQQIQQLSDALAGAREALEANRHDDALAQLAGIQDLPMREDDFQRYQRLQLLVQYSRNFREELAQAIAELQGGDEIPVGTNSVVGVVEADRDWVTVRVAGANRTYRLDALPAGLAIAIADLRLADSDPVSLVVKAAYLASRDDVRDDQRQKARDWFREAKQQGVDIGDLEKVLDDR
;
A
#
# COMPACT_ATOMS: atom_id res chain seq x y z
N MET A 1 23.69 -23.52 -27.65
CA MET A 1 23.06 -22.19 -27.75
C MET A 1 22.16 -22.05 -26.53
N PRO A 2 22.26 -21.00 -25.70
CA PRO A 2 21.35 -20.84 -24.57
C PRO A 2 19.93 -20.63 -25.10
N GLU A 3 19.02 -21.52 -24.70
CA GLU A 3 17.57 -21.40 -24.95
C GLU A 3 17.09 -20.02 -24.46
N HIS A 4 16.49 -19.23 -25.34
CA HIS A 4 15.98 -17.90 -24.99
C HIS A 4 14.78 -18.07 -24.04
N PHE A 5 14.85 -17.48 -22.85
CA PHE A 5 13.78 -17.59 -21.87
C PHE A 5 12.51 -16.91 -22.37
N ASN A 6 11.43 -17.68 -22.43
CA ASN A 6 10.10 -17.19 -22.80
C ASN A 6 9.21 -17.21 -21.54
N PRO A 7 8.83 -16.05 -20.95
CA PRO A 7 8.02 -15.99 -19.73
C PRO A 7 6.63 -16.62 -19.92
N TYR A 8 6.05 -16.51 -21.12
CA TYR A 8 4.75 -17.09 -21.44
C TYR A 8 4.77 -18.62 -21.38
N HIS A 9 5.84 -19.23 -21.89
CA HIS A 9 6.00 -20.68 -21.82
C HIS A 9 6.31 -21.15 -20.40
N GLN A 10 7.25 -20.50 -19.73
CA GLN A 10 7.73 -20.96 -18.42
C GLN A 10 6.69 -20.77 -17.30
N TRP A 11 5.92 -19.68 -17.33
CA TRP A 11 5.00 -19.37 -16.24
C TRP A 11 3.54 -19.67 -16.57
N LEU A 12 3.09 -19.44 -17.81
CA LEU A 12 1.70 -19.70 -18.22
C LEU A 12 1.53 -21.05 -18.91
N GLY A 13 2.60 -21.73 -19.31
CA GLY A 13 2.55 -23.01 -20.03
C GLY A 13 2.11 -22.87 -21.49
N LEU A 14 2.25 -21.68 -22.09
CA LEU A 14 1.96 -21.45 -23.50
C LEU A 14 3.04 -22.08 -24.39
N GLY A 15 2.73 -22.48 -25.61
CA GLY A 15 3.71 -23.14 -26.50
C GLY A 15 4.97 -22.31 -26.72
N PRO A 16 6.16 -22.94 -26.87
CA PRO A 16 7.45 -22.22 -26.91
C PRO A 16 7.61 -21.28 -28.10
N LEU A 17 6.85 -21.52 -29.18
CA LEU A 17 6.80 -20.69 -30.38
C LEU A 17 5.97 -19.41 -30.22
N VAL A 18 5.14 -19.33 -29.18
CA VAL A 18 4.27 -18.16 -28.94
C VAL A 18 5.09 -17.07 -28.24
N ARG A 19 5.43 -16.03 -29.00
CA ARG A 19 6.17 -14.84 -28.50
C ARG A 19 5.27 -13.64 -28.21
N SER A 20 4.05 -13.64 -28.75
CA SER A 20 3.08 -12.56 -28.58
C SER A 20 1.68 -13.18 -28.53
N PRO A 21 1.25 -13.69 -27.37
CA PRO A 21 -0.08 -14.27 -27.23
C PRO A 21 -1.17 -13.20 -27.31
N ASP A 22 -2.31 -13.56 -27.91
CA ASP A 22 -3.50 -12.72 -27.86
C ASP A 22 -4.05 -12.62 -26.42
N ALA A 23 -4.84 -11.58 -26.11
CA ALA A 23 -5.43 -11.39 -24.78
C ALA A 23 -6.19 -12.62 -24.26
N SER A 24 -6.95 -13.29 -25.13
CA SER A 24 -7.66 -14.54 -24.78
C SER A 24 -6.70 -15.70 -24.49
N GLN A 25 -5.59 -15.81 -25.24
CA GLN A 25 -4.58 -16.85 -25.02
C GLN A 25 -3.82 -16.63 -23.72
N LEU A 26 -3.50 -15.36 -23.40
CA LEU A 26 -2.80 -14.99 -22.16
C LEU A 26 -3.60 -15.39 -20.92
N LEU A 27 -4.92 -15.23 -20.98
CA LEU A 27 -5.85 -15.58 -19.90
C LEU A 27 -6.27 -17.06 -19.91
N GLY A 28 -5.96 -17.81 -20.96
CA GLY A 28 -6.41 -19.20 -21.12
C GLY A 28 -7.91 -19.35 -21.36
N VAL A 29 -8.57 -18.32 -21.92
CA VAL A 29 -10.00 -18.35 -22.26
C VAL A 29 -10.23 -18.60 -23.75
N LYS A 30 -11.43 -19.06 -24.11
CA LYS A 30 -11.79 -19.26 -25.52
C LYS A 30 -11.80 -17.91 -26.26
N PRO A 31 -11.29 -17.83 -27.50
CA PRO A 31 -11.42 -16.64 -28.33
C PRO A 31 -12.90 -16.22 -28.45
N GLY A 32 -13.19 -14.95 -28.15
CA GLY A 32 -14.56 -14.41 -28.17
C GLY A 32 -15.41 -14.74 -26.94
N GLU A 33 -14.83 -15.14 -25.81
CA GLU A 33 -15.56 -15.26 -24.54
C GLU A 33 -16.15 -13.89 -24.15
N THR A 34 -17.46 -13.85 -23.89
CA THR A 34 -18.19 -12.63 -23.48
C THR A 34 -18.63 -12.65 -22.02
N ASP A 35 -18.46 -13.78 -21.33
CA ASP A 35 -18.80 -13.92 -19.92
C ASP A 35 -17.76 -13.21 -19.03
N VAL A 36 -18.16 -12.05 -18.48
CA VAL A 36 -17.31 -11.19 -17.64
C VAL A 36 -16.78 -11.95 -16.41
N ASP A 37 -17.59 -12.81 -15.78
CA ASP A 37 -17.20 -13.52 -14.57
C ASP A 37 -16.21 -14.65 -14.88
N LYS A 38 -16.30 -15.26 -16.06
CA LYS A 38 -15.26 -16.20 -16.50
C LYS A 38 -13.95 -15.50 -16.82
N ILE A 39 -14.00 -14.34 -17.48
CA ILE A 39 -12.81 -13.55 -17.79
C ILE A 39 -12.08 -13.14 -16.51
N ARG A 40 -12.80 -12.63 -15.50
CA ARG A 40 -12.22 -12.24 -14.19
C ARG A 40 -11.55 -13.43 -13.49
N ARG A 41 -12.26 -14.56 -13.38
CA ARG A 41 -11.71 -15.77 -12.75
C ARG A 41 -10.48 -16.31 -13.48
N ALA A 42 -10.48 -16.28 -14.80
CA ALA A 42 -9.33 -16.71 -15.60
C ALA A 42 -8.12 -15.78 -15.40
N ALA A 43 -8.35 -14.46 -15.31
CA ALA A 43 -7.30 -13.48 -15.02
C ALA A 43 -6.67 -13.70 -13.64
N GLU A 44 -7.49 -13.89 -12.60
CA GLU A 44 -7.01 -14.18 -11.25
C GLU A 44 -6.19 -15.47 -11.21
N GLN A 45 -6.64 -16.53 -11.89
CA GLN A 45 -5.88 -17.79 -11.98
C GLN A 45 -4.54 -17.61 -12.69
N ALA A 46 -4.50 -16.86 -13.80
CA ALA A 46 -3.27 -16.57 -14.52
C ALA A 46 -2.29 -15.77 -13.65
N GLN A 47 -2.77 -14.72 -12.96
CA GLN A 47 -1.96 -13.95 -12.02
C GLN A 47 -1.44 -14.81 -10.87
N GLN A 48 -2.29 -15.64 -10.27
CA GLN A 48 -1.90 -16.52 -9.17
C GLN A 48 -0.84 -17.54 -9.61
N ARG A 49 -0.98 -18.09 -10.83
CA ARG A 49 0.03 -18.98 -11.42
C ARG A 49 1.36 -18.25 -11.60
N VAL A 50 1.38 -17.03 -12.15
CA VAL A 50 2.62 -16.24 -12.29
C VAL A 50 3.23 -15.89 -10.93
N ARG A 51 2.41 -15.54 -9.93
CA ARG A 51 2.87 -15.24 -8.56
C ARG A 51 3.42 -16.46 -7.81
N SER A 52 3.04 -17.68 -8.20
CA SER A 52 3.58 -18.90 -7.60
C SER A 52 5.05 -19.17 -7.95
N TYR A 53 5.58 -18.52 -8.99
CA TYR A 53 6.99 -18.61 -9.36
C TYR A 53 7.80 -17.54 -8.66
N ALA A 54 8.94 -17.92 -8.08
CA ALA A 54 9.92 -16.97 -7.57
C ALA A 54 10.59 -16.23 -8.74
N PRO A 55 10.46 -14.89 -8.85
CA PRO A 55 10.94 -14.14 -10.02
C PRO A 55 12.47 -14.18 -10.19
N GLY A 56 13.21 -14.25 -9.09
CA GLY A 56 14.67 -14.28 -9.09
C GLY A 56 15.29 -13.19 -9.98
N PRO A 57 16.29 -13.51 -10.84
CA PRO A 57 16.89 -12.54 -11.76
C PRO A 57 15.95 -11.94 -12.81
N ARG A 58 14.70 -12.43 -12.90
CA ARG A 58 13.72 -12.10 -13.95
C ARG A 58 12.53 -11.31 -13.40
N VAL A 59 12.73 -10.58 -12.31
CA VAL A 59 11.68 -9.73 -11.70
C VAL A 59 11.07 -8.73 -12.69
N ALA A 60 11.85 -8.23 -13.64
CA ALA A 60 11.37 -7.33 -14.69
C ALA A 60 10.41 -8.04 -15.68
N ASP A 61 10.74 -9.26 -16.11
CA ASP A 61 9.86 -10.05 -16.98
C ASP A 61 8.58 -10.46 -16.23
N TRP A 62 8.71 -10.76 -14.93
CA TRP A 62 7.60 -11.16 -14.06
C TRP A 62 6.58 -10.03 -13.84
N SER A 63 7.05 -8.84 -13.47
CA SER A 63 6.18 -7.68 -13.27
C SER A 63 5.51 -7.24 -14.56
N ARG A 64 6.26 -7.27 -15.68
CA ARG A 64 5.73 -7.01 -17.02
C ARG A 64 4.59 -7.99 -17.37
N LEU A 65 4.77 -9.28 -17.14
CA LEU A 65 3.74 -10.27 -17.43
C LEU A 65 2.46 -10.05 -16.62
N LEU A 66 2.59 -9.70 -15.33
CA LEU A 66 1.44 -9.38 -14.49
C LEU A 66 0.66 -8.16 -15.01
N ALA A 67 1.35 -7.12 -15.46
CA ALA A 67 0.73 -5.95 -16.07
C ALA A 67 0.04 -6.28 -17.41
N GLU A 68 0.66 -7.14 -18.23
CA GLU A 68 0.04 -7.62 -19.48
C GLU A 68 -1.24 -8.44 -19.21
N ILE A 69 -1.28 -9.28 -18.17
CA ILE A 69 -2.48 -10.04 -17.78
C ILE A 69 -3.62 -9.10 -17.35
N GLU A 70 -3.30 -8.07 -16.57
CA GLU A 70 -4.30 -7.09 -16.13
C GLU A 70 -4.87 -6.29 -17.31
N SER A 71 -4.01 -5.82 -18.21
CA SER A 71 -4.42 -5.13 -19.44
C SER A 71 -5.28 -6.02 -20.35
N ALA A 72 -4.94 -7.31 -20.48
CA ALA A 72 -5.72 -8.28 -21.24
C ALA A 72 -7.13 -8.49 -20.66
N LYS A 73 -7.24 -8.55 -19.32
CA LYS A 73 -8.54 -8.65 -18.63
C LYS A 73 -9.42 -7.45 -18.97
N ASP A 74 -8.91 -6.24 -18.84
CA ASP A 74 -9.67 -5.01 -19.10
C ASP A 74 -10.09 -4.90 -20.57
N ALA A 75 -9.19 -5.24 -21.50
CA ALA A 75 -9.49 -5.25 -22.93
C ALA A 75 -10.63 -6.22 -23.28
N LEU A 76 -10.66 -7.42 -22.70
CA LEU A 76 -11.73 -8.39 -22.94
C LEU A 76 -13.05 -7.98 -22.29
N ILE A 77 -13.04 -7.38 -21.09
CA ILE A 77 -14.27 -6.89 -20.44
C ILE A 77 -14.91 -5.76 -21.27
N VAL A 78 -14.10 -4.82 -21.76
CA VAL A 78 -14.58 -3.73 -22.63
C VAL A 78 -15.10 -4.28 -23.96
N GLY A 79 -14.39 -5.24 -24.56
CA GLY A 79 -14.82 -5.91 -25.79
C GLY A 79 -16.14 -6.70 -25.63
N ALA A 80 -16.30 -7.39 -24.50
CA ALA A 80 -17.53 -8.13 -24.18
C ALA A 80 -18.74 -7.21 -24.05
N ALA A 81 -18.58 -6.05 -23.40
CA ALA A 81 -19.64 -5.04 -23.27
C ALA A 81 -20.05 -4.42 -24.63
N GLY A 82 -19.07 -4.21 -25.52
CA GLY A 82 -19.33 -3.67 -26.87
C GLY A 82 -20.08 -4.63 -27.80
N THR A 83 -20.06 -5.94 -27.52
CA THR A 83 -20.63 -6.96 -28.41
C THR A 83 -22.15 -7.13 -28.23
N VAL A 84 -22.72 -6.68 -27.11
CA VAL A 84 -24.17 -6.82 -26.82
C VAL A 84 -25.01 -5.71 -27.47
N GLY A 85 -24.38 -4.66 -28.01
CA GLY A 85 -25.06 -3.46 -28.52
C GLY A 85 -25.08 -3.22 -30.03
N GLY A 86 -24.59 -4.12 -30.88
CA GLY A 86 -24.42 -3.82 -32.31
C GLY A 86 -24.50 -5.01 -33.25
N THR A 87 -25.66 -5.17 -33.89
CA THR A 87 -25.84 -6.02 -35.07
C THR A 87 -25.07 -5.43 -36.27
N THR A 88 -24.11 -6.24 -36.75
CA THR A 88 -23.55 -6.36 -38.12
C THR A 88 -22.89 -5.16 -38.80
N ALA A 89 -21.57 -5.26 -39.02
CA ALA A 89 -21.01 -5.33 -40.38
C ALA A 89 -19.50 -5.63 -40.41
N SER A 90 -19.14 -6.57 -41.30
CA SER A 90 -17.86 -6.69 -42.01
C SER A 90 -16.69 -7.44 -41.34
N SER A 91 -16.68 -8.76 -41.56
CA SER A 91 -15.45 -9.46 -41.96
C SER A 91 -15.76 -10.25 -43.23
N GLY A 92 -15.54 -9.59 -44.36
CA GLY A 92 -15.52 -10.20 -45.69
C GLY A 92 -14.16 -9.87 -46.31
N ALA A 93 -13.44 -10.92 -46.68
CA ALA A 93 -12.16 -10.86 -47.37
C ALA A 93 -12.20 -9.91 -48.58
N GLY A 94 -11.18 -9.06 -48.71
CA GLY A 94 -11.05 -8.17 -49.86
C GLY A 94 -9.78 -7.33 -49.80
N THR A 95 -8.78 -7.73 -50.59
CA THR A 95 -7.61 -6.98 -51.04
C THR A 95 -7.71 -5.45 -50.89
N TYR A 96 -6.75 -4.84 -50.19
CA TYR A 96 -6.55 -3.39 -50.18
C TYR A 96 -6.15 -2.90 -51.58
N ARG A 97 -7.11 -2.30 -52.29
CA ARG A 97 -6.89 -1.50 -53.49
C ARG A 97 -6.73 -0.03 -53.08
N ARG A 98 -5.52 0.50 -53.27
CA ARG A 98 -5.14 1.91 -53.16
C ARG A 98 -6.07 2.82 -53.97
N PRO A 99 -6.70 3.86 -53.40
CA PRO A 99 -7.36 4.91 -54.18
C PRO A 99 -6.33 6.00 -54.56
N ALA A 100 -6.33 6.36 -55.84
CA ALA A 100 -5.61 7.50 -56.38
C ALA A 100 -6.30 8.84 -56.01
N PRO A 101 -5.55 9.97 -55.99
CA PRO A 101 -6.09 11.29 -55.65
C PRO A 101 -6.65 11.99 -56.90
N ARG A 102 -7.73 12.78 -56.76
CA ARG A 102 -8.20 13.74 -57.77
C ARG A 102 -9.18 14.76 -57.13
N PRO A 103 -9.42 15.93 -57.76
CA PRO A 103 -8.79 17.18 -57.34
C PRO A 103 -9.78 18.27 -56.89
N ARG A 104 -9.22 19.37 -56.40
CA ARG A 104 -9.87 20.65 -56.08
C ARG A 104 -10.73 21.17 -57.24
N SER A 105 -11.91 21.71 -56.92
CA SER A 105 -12.55 22.73 -57.75
C SER A 105 -13.25 23.76 -56.86
N SER A 106 -12.83 25.00 -57.04
CA SER A 106 -13.33 26.25 -56.48
C SER A 106 -14.57 26.76 -57.22
N ALA A 107 -15.52 27.37 -56.51
CA ALA A 107 -16.25 28.60 -56.87
C ALA A 107 -17.44 28.84 -55.92
N GLY A 108 -17.52 30.00 -55.27
CA GLY A 108 -18.80 30.65 -54.93
C GLY A 108 -19.25 31.56 -56.09
N PRO A 109 -20.11 32.58 -55.92
CA PRO A 109 -21.04 32.92 -54.82
C PRO A 109 -22.47 33.32 -55.32
N ALA A 110 -23.41 33.60 -54.40
CA ALA A 110 -24.61 34.51 -54.50
C ALA A 110 -25.73 33.98 -53.57
N SER A 111 -26.22 34.72 -52.56
CA SER A 111 -27.05 35.95 -52.53
C SER A 111 -28.57 35.69 -52.61
N ASN A 112 -29.24 36.08 -51.53
CA ASN A 112 -30.61 36.59 -51.37
C ASN A 112 -31.86 35.68 -51.38
N ALA A 113 -32.49 35.67 -50.18
CA ALA A 113 -33.81 36.27 -49.89
C ALA A 113 -35.06 35.38 -49.69
N ALA A 114 -35.74 35.75 -48.59
CA ALA A 114 -37.18 35.77 -48.32
C ALA A 114 -37.92 34.47 -47.94
N GLY A 115 -38.61 34.53 -46.79
CA GLY A 115 -39.64 33.59 -46.38
C GLY A 115 -39.94 33.63 -44.89
N ALA A 116 -40.89 34.49 -44.48
CA ALA A 116 -41.30 34.76 -43.10
C ALA A 116 -42.27 33.72 -42.51
N SER A 117 -42.21 33.50 -41.19
CA SER A 117 -43.34 33.52 -40.22
C SER A 117 -42.89 32.91 -38.88
N GLN A 118 -42.79 33.69 -37.81
CA GLN A 118 -43.86 34.07 -36.86
C GLN A 118 -44.04 33.02 -35.75
N ASN A 119 -43.42 33.24 -34.59
CA ASN A 119 -44.15 33.15 -33.33
C ASN A 119 -43.47 33.90 -32.17
N GLN A 120 -44.24 34.85 -31.65
CA GLN A 120 -44.28 35.39 -30.28
C GLN A 120 -44.18 34.27 -29.22
N ALA A 121 -43.87 34.49 -27.96
CA ALA A 121 -43.41 35.60 -27.13
C ALA A 121 -43.11 34.96 -25.77
N ASN A 122 -42.04 35.34 -25.07
CA ASN A 122 -42.18 35.55 -23.64
C ASN A 122 -41.11 36.49 -23.09
N ALA A 123 -41.60 37.42 -22.27
CA ALA A 123 -40.88 38.57 -21.75
C ALA A 123 -40.05 38.24 -20.50
N ALA A 124 -39.07 39.10 -20.25
CA ALA A 124 -38.14 39.12 -19.12
C ALA A 124 -38.84 39.39 -17.75
N PRO A 125 -38.07 39.36 -16.65
CA PRO A 125 -37.44 40.62 -16.25
C PRO A 125 -35.97 40.51 -15.82
N ARG A 126 -35.23 41.56 -16.17
CA ARG A 126 -33.84 41.81 -15.78
C ARG A 126 -33.78 42.34 -14.34
N VAL A 127 -32.91 41.77 -13.52
CA VAL A 127 -32.46 42.32 -12.23
C VAL A 127 -31.12 43.06 -12.40
N PRO A 128 -30.89 44.16 -11.66
CA PRO A 128 -29.70 45.00 -11.84
C PRO A 128 -28.47 44.44 -11.10
N VAL A 129 -27.34 44.36 -11.79
CA VAL A 129 -26.04 44.00 -11.22
C VAL A 129 -25.44 45.21 -10.49
N LYS A 130 -25.22 45.04 -9.19
CA LYS A 130 -24.58 45.99 -8.27
C LYS A 130 -23.06 45.78 -8.29
N ALA A 131 -22.31 46.88 -8.33
CA ALA A 131 -20.85 46.93 -8.41
C ALA A 131 -20.12 46.27 -7.21
N PRO A 132 -18.92 45.70 -7.40
CA PRO A 132 -18.11 45.17 -6.30
C PRO A 132 -17.32 46.27 -5.58
N SER A 133 -17.50 46.32 -4.26
CA SER A 133 -16.80 47.19 -3.32
C SER A 133 -15.44 46.59 -2.92
N GLN A 134 -14.46 47.47 -2.77
CA GLN A 134 -13.10 47.21 -2.28
C GLN A 134 -13.08 46.56 -0.87
N PRO A 135 -12.12 45.67 -0.57
CA PRO A 135 -11.85 45.26 0.81
C PRO A 135 -10.88 46.22 1.51
N SER A 136 -11.35 46.77 2.63
CA SER A 136 -10.61 47.60 3.58
C SER A 136 -9.62 46.77 4.41
N THR A 137 -8.47 47.38 4.73
CA THR A 137 -7.43 46.89 5.63
C THR A 137 -7.89 46.89 7.11
N PRO A 138 -7.41 45.96 7.95
CA PRO A 138 -7.61 46.01 9.39
C PRO A 138 -6.57 46.89 10.12
N PRO A 139 -6.92 47.44 11.30
CA PRO A 139 -6.11 48.43 12.01
C PRO A 139 -5.00 47.83 12.88
N THR A 140 -3.90 48.58 12.91
CA THR A 140 -2.72 48.46 13.78
C THR A 140 -3.06 48.62 15.27
N VAL A 141 -2.67 47.65 16.09
CA VAL A 141 -2.67 47.75 17.57
C VAL A 141 -1.26 48.08 18.06
N PRO A 142 -1.09 49.01 19.02
CA PRO A 142 0.22 49.45 19.50
C PRO A 142 0.89 48.46 20.45
N ARG A 143 2.20 48.29 20.26
CA ARG A 143 3.14 47.49 21.05
C ARG A 143 3.60 48.31 22.28
N PRO A 144 3.57 47.76 23.51
CA PRO A 144 4.06 48.47 24.69
C PRO A 144 5.59 48.43 24.82
N THR A 145 6.11 49.56 25.28
CA THR A 145 7.49 49.88 25.66
C THR A 145 7.86 49.32 27.04
N ALA A 146 9.07 48.77 27.16
CA ALA A 146 9.90 48.74 28.38
C ALA A 146 11.37 48.50 27.94
N GLN A 147 12.22 49.52 27.86
CA GLN A 147 13.14 50.07 28.89
C GLN A 147 14.28 49.13 29.35
N THR A 148 15.52 49.48 28.93
CA THR A 148 16.82 49.58 29.68
C THR A 148 17.33 48.37 30.50
N ALA A 149 18.62 47.97 30.54
CA ALA A 149 19.91 48.49 30.05
C ALA A 149 20.99 47.34 30.11
N PRO A 150 22.31 47.57 30.31
CA PRO A 150 23.33 47.53 29.26
C PRO A 150 24.41 46.43 29.44
N SER A 151 25.14 46.06 28.37
CA SER A 151 26.51 45.56 28.55
C SER A 151 27.36 45.71 27.27
N THR A 152 28.20 46.74 27.32
CA THR A 152 29.62 46.76 26.95
C THR A 152 30.15 45.78 25.87
N TYR A 153 30.51 46.35 24.72
CA TYR A 153 31.64 45.95 23.86
C TYR A 153 32.98 45.86 24.66
N PRO A 154 34.12 45.31 24.15
CA PRO A 154 34.51 45.31 22.74
C PRO A 154 35.36 44.15 22.19
N ALA A 155 35.50 44.19 20.86
CA ALA A 155 36.72 44.02 20.05
C ALA A 155 37.35 42.62 19.82
N ALA A 156 37.40 42.34 18.51
CA ALA A 156 38.57 41.92 17.74
C ALA A 156 39.16 40.51 17.99
N SER A 157 39.22 39.71 16.93
CA SER A 157 40.43 39.53 16.12
C SER A 157 40.33 38.27 15.25
N SER A 158 40.72 38.44 14.00
CA SER A 158 41.08 37.43 13.01
C SER A 158 41.87 36.24 13.56
N LEU A 159 41.72 35.06 12.93
CA LEU A 159 42.85 34.29 12.40
C LEU A 159 42.40 33.14 11.49
N ARG A 160 42.78 33.26 10.22
CA ARG A 160 43.10 32.15 9.30
C ARG A 160 43.92 31.08 10.02
N THR A 161 43.61 29.81 9.81
CA THR A 161 44.64 28.81 9.50
C THR A 161 44.11 27.76 8.51
N ARG A 162 44.92 27.51 7.49
CA ARG A 162 44.88 26.36 6.58
C ARG A 162 45.40 25.13 7.33
N SER A 163 45.03 23.95 6.83
CA SER A 163 45.94 22.87 6.42
C SER A 163 45.80 21.52 7.14
N ALA A 164 45.94 20.49 6.29
CA ALA A 164 46.57 19.19 6.50
C ALA A 164 45.73 18.01 7.06
N SER A 165 45.34 17.18 6.10
CA SER A 165 45.51 15.72 6.09
C SER A 165 46.25 15.06 7.26
N LYS A 166 45.66 13.99 7.82
CA LYS A 166 46.45 12.83 8.29
C LYS A 166 45.68 11.52 8.32
N ALA A 167 46.43 10.50 7.93
CA ALA A 167 46.05 9.13 7.69
C ALA A 167 45.86 8.29 8.97
N ARG A 168 44.95 7.30 8.86
CA ARG A 168 45.09 5.88 9.23
C ARG A 168 45.74 5.53 10.58
N ARG A 169 44.96 4.88 11.48
CA ARG A 169 45.43 3.73 12.27
C ARG A 169 44.27 2.90 12.81
N SER A 170 44.16 1.67 12.32
CA SER A 170 43.29 0.62 12.85
C SER A 170 43.77 0.18 14.24
N ARG A 171 42.87 0.07 15.21
CA ARG A 171 43.11 -0.62 16.49
C ARG A 171 42.10 -1.75 16.64
N LYS A 172 42.60 -2.99 16.66
CA LYS A 172 41.92 -4.16 17.22
C LYS A 172 41.69 -3.91 18.71
N SER A 173 40.46 -3.96 19.19
CA SER A 173 40.11 -3.95 20.62
C SER A 173 39.67 -5.34 21.07
N ASN A 174 40.23 -5.79 22.19
CA ASN A 174 39.90 -7.05 22.86
C ASN A 174 38.67 -6.87 23.78
N PRO A 175 37.75 -7.85 23.89
CA PRO A 175 36.41 -7.65 24.48
C PRO A 175 36.28 -7.90 26.01
N THR A 176 37.35 -8.04 26.79
CA THR A 176 37.25 -8.55 28.18
C THR A 176 37.06 -7.51 29.30
N ILE A 177 36.92 -6.21 29.02
CA ILE A 177 36.86 -5.16 30.07
C ILE A 177 35.45 -4.61 30.34
N ILE A 178 34.43 -4.97 29.54
CA ILE A 178 33.09 -4.33 29.66
C ILE A 178 32.20 -4.95 30.76
N LEU A 179 32.55 -6.08 31.36
CA LEU A 179 31.66 -6.79 32.29
C LEU A 179 31.57 -6.18 33.71
N ALA A 180 32.45 -5.25 34.10
CA ALA A 180 32.50 -4.73 35.47
C ALA A 180 31.71 -3.43 35.72
N CYS A 181 31.33 -2.67 34.67
CA CYS A 181 30.63 -1.39 34.84
C CYS A 181 29.09 -1.49 34.80
N GLY A 182 28.53 -2.65 34.44
CA GLY A 182 27.07 -2.81 34.24
C GLY A 182 26.24 -3.00 35.51
N LEU A 183 26.83 -3.47 36.62
CA LEU A 183 26.07 -3.76 37.84
C LEU A 183 25.88 -2.54 38.76
N GLY A 184 26.77 -1.54 38.70
CA GLY A 184 26.69 -0.36 39.57
C GLY A 184 25.57 0.63 39.19
N THR A 185 25.24 0.74 37.90
CA THR A 185 24.23 1.70 37.42
C THR A 185 22.80 1.20 37.61
N LEU A 186 22.57 -0.12 37.62
CA LEU A 186 21.24 -0.69 37.80
C LEU A 186 20.67 -0.45 39.21
N MET A 187 21.51 -0.55 40.25
CA MET A 187 21.10 -0.32 41.64
C MET A 187 20.73 1.15 41.94
N LEU A 188 21.38 2.11 41.26
CA LEU A 188 21.16 3.54 41.51
C LEU A 188 19.85 4.03 40.87
N ILE A 189 19.44 3.45 39.74
CA ILE A 189 18.19 3.80 39.05
C ILE A 189 16.97 3.23 39.80
N THR A 190 17.05 2.01 40.34
CA THR A 190 15.96 1.43 41.15
C THR A 190 15.75 2.13 42.50
N GLY A 191 16.82 2.65 43.13
CA GLY A 191 16.72 3.31 44.43
C GLY A 191 16.00 4.66 44.41
N ILE A 192 16.03 5.38 43.29
CA ILE A 192 15.44 6.73 43.18
C ILE A 192 14.01 6.68 42.63
N PHE A 193 13.72 5.78 41.68
CA PHE A 193 12.40 5.76 41.02
C PHE A 193 11.29 5.12 41.86
N LEU A 194 11.62 4.12 42.69
CA LEU A 194 10.62 3.42 43.49
C LEU A 194 9.96 4.31 44.57
N PRO A 195 10.67 5.16 45.35
CA PRO A 195 10.01 6.05 46.31
C PRO A 195 9.21 7.18 45.63
N LEU A 196 9.64 7.66 44.46
CA LEU A 196 8.94 8.74 43.73
C LEU A 196 7.62 8.25 43.13
N PHE A 197 7.58 6.98 42.68
CA PHE A 197 6.37 6.34 42.18
C PHE A 197 5.34 6.08 43.28
N ILE A 198 5.79 5.72 44.49
CA ILE A 198 4.89 5.54 45.65
C ILE A 198 4.33 6.89 46.12
N ALA A 199 5.13 7.96 46.11
CA ALA A 199 4.71 9.30 46.49
C ALA A 199 3.71 9.95 45.51
N MET A 200 3.75 9.59 44.23
CA MET A 200 2.78 10.07 43.24
C MET A 200 1.42 9.36 43.33
N ARG A 201 1.39 8.11 43.81
CA ARG A 201 0.15 7.32 43.86
C ARG A 201 -0.76 7.68 45.05
N THR A 202 -0.23 8.33 46.09
CA THR A 202 -1.00 8.74 47.27
C THR A 202 -1.63 10.13 47.17
N ARG A 203 -1.38 10.88 46.09
CA ARG A 203 -1.85 12.27 45.93
C ARG A 203 -3.24 12.43 45.28
N SER A 204 -3.93 11.34 44.93
CA SER A 204 -5.18 11.37 44.16
C SER A 204 -6.47 11.11 44.97
N SER A 205 -6.45 11.23 46.30
CA SER A 205 -7.63 10.96 47.15
C SER A 205 -8.08 12.13 48.03
N ASP A 206 -7.97 13.37 47.56
CA ASP A 206 -8.64 14.48 48.25
C ASP A 206 -9.29 15.43 47.23
N ARG A 207 -10.53 15.13 46.85
CA ARG A 207 -11.42 16.07 46.18
C ARG A 207 -12.65 16.28 47.06
N SER A 208 -12.58 17.38 47.79
CA SER A 208 -13.57 17.90 48.72
C SER A 208 -14.87 18.26 47.99
N VAL A 209 -15.99 17.85 48.59
CA VAL A 209 -17.37 18.18 48.21
C VAL A 209 -17.67 19.64 48.59
N PRO A 210 -18.29 20.47 47.73
CA PRO A 210 -18.74 21.80 48.14
C PRO A 210 -20.10 21.75 48.88
N PRO A 211 -20.36 22.67 49.83
CA PRO A 211 -21.61 22.72 50.57
C PRO A 211 -22.72 23.44 49.79
N HIS A 212 -23.90 22.82 49.74
CA HIS A 212 -25.14 23.46 49.28
C HIS A 212 -25.74 24.28 50.43
N VAL A 213 -25.90 25.58 50.23
CA VAL A 213 -26.70 26.47 51.09
C VAL A 213 -28.10 26.65 50.47
N ALA A 214 -29.09 26.69 51.35
CA ALA A 214 -30.53 26.65 51.14
C ALA A 214 -31.15 28.00 50.73
N GLU A 215 -32.27 27.96 50.00
CA GLU A 215 -33.43 28.83 50.27
C GLU A 215 -34.71 28.23 49.64
N ALA A 216 -35.75 28.07 50.46
CA ALA A 216 -37.16 27.80 50.12
C ALA A 216 -37.97 29.07 50.45
N PRO A 217 -39.27 29.29 50.06
CA PRO A 217 -40.38 28.41 50.46
C PRO A 217 -41.65 28.39 49.55
N ALA A 218 -42.54 27.40 49.79
CA ALA A 218 -44.02 27.50 49.82
C ALA A 218 -44.64 26.07 49.80
N VAL A 219 -44.93 25.45 50.95
CA VAL A 219 -46.27 25.30 51.57
C VAL A 219 -47.33 24.75 50.57
N THR A 220 -47.70 23.47 50.62
CA THR A 220 -48.84 22.98 51.44
C THR A 220 -48.85 21.44 51.50
N SER A 221 -49.03 20.91 52.72
CA SER A 221 -49.53 19.56 53.04
C SER A 221 -50.96 19.75 53.62
N PRO A 222 -51.88 18.76 53.69
CA PRO A 222 -51.68 17.58 54.54
C PRO A 222 -52.35 16.26 54.10
N SER A 223 -51.87 15.17 54.70
CA SER A 223 -52.68 14.25 55.52
C SER A 223 -52.64 12.75 55.14
N THR A 224 -52.30 11.97 56.17
CA THR A 224 -52.84 10.64 56.54
C THR A 224 -52.02 9.38 56.20
N ARG A 225 -51.16 9.01 57.15
CA ARG A 225 -50.87 7.62 57.61
C ARG A 225 -52.08 7.09 58.43
N PRO A 226 -52.31 5.78 58.69
CA PRO A 226 -51.31 4.89 59.31
C PRO A 226 -51.27 3.39 58.88
N SER A 227 -50.11 2.79 59.21
CA SER A 227 -49.72 1.39 59.47
C SER A 227 -50.76 0.26 59.58
N ALA A 228 -50.41 -0.92 59.04
CA ALA A 228 -50.40 -2.22 59.75
C ALA A 228 -49.67 -3.34 58.96
N VAL A 229 -48.97 -4.20 59.71
CA VAL A 229 -48.16 -5.41 59.38
C VAL A 229 -49.11 -6.65 59.42
N PRO A 230 -48.88 -7.82 58.76
CA PRO A 230 -47.95 -8.84 59.27
C PRO A 230 -47.21 -9.74 58.26
N SER A 231 -46.06 -10.26 58.72
CA SER A 231 -45.29 -11.39 58.19
C SER A 231 -46.03 -12.73 58.28
N ALA A 232 -45.83 -13.64 57.31
CA ALA A 232 -45.91 -15.09 57.51
C ALA A 232 -45.22 -15.88 56.37
N THR A 233 -44.13 -16.57 56.73
CA THR A 233 -43.85 -18.00 56.47
C THR A 233 -44.19 -18.62 55.11
N ARG A 234 -43.17 -19.02 54.33
CA ARG A 234 -43.20 -20.34 53.65
C ARG A 234 -41.81 -20.92 53.33
N PRO A 235 -41.54 -22.18 53.71
CA PRO A 235 -40.33 -22.95 53.36
C PRO A 235 -40.58 -23.86 52.15
N GLY A 236 -39.53 -24.33 51.48
CA GLY A 236 -39.67 -25.41 50.48
C GLY A 236 -38.49 -25.62 49.55
N ARG A 237 -37.39 -26.18 50.09
CA ARG A 237 -36.29 -26.81 49.34
C ARG A 237 -36.69 -28.26 49.04
N PRO A 238 -36.46 -28.77 47.82
CA PRO A 238 -36.20 -30.19 47.65
C PRO A 238 -34.80 -30.43 47.11
N GLU A 239 -34.07 -31.16 47.93
CA GLU A 239 -32.88 -31.94 47.65
C GLU A 239 -33.29 -33.19 46.86
N ARG A 240 -32.60 -33.50 45.76
CA ARG A 240 -32.59 -34.87 45.23
C ARG A 240 -31.23 -35.22 44.65
N ALA A 241 -30.75 -36.36 45.12
CA ALA A 241 -29.44 -36.92 44.94
C ALA A 241 -29.38 -37.93 43.77
N ARG A 242 -28.14 -38.19 43.34
CA ARG A 242 -27.54 -39.46 42.86
C ARG A 242 -28.08 -40.13 41.58
N SER A 243 -27.16 -40.35 40.64
CA SER A 243 -26.65 -41.64 40.11
C SER A 243 -25.93 -41.34 38.78
N ALA A 244 -24.63 -41.60 38.57
CA ALA A 244 -23.95 -42.90 38.43
C ALA A 244 -24.63 -43.79 37.36
N ASP A 245 -24.09 -43.80 36.14
CA ASP A 245 -23.71 -45.03 35.45
C ASP A 245 -22.94 -44.75 34.14
N GLU A 246 -21.80 -45.44 34.03
CA GLU A 246 -21.05 -45.76 32.82
C GLU A 246 -21.76 -46.97 32.15
N PRO A 247 -21.70 -47.16 30.81
CA PRO A 247 -20.72 -48.13 30.32
C PRO A 247 -20.17 -47.85 28.91
N THR A 248 -18.93 -48.30 28.69
CA THR A 248 -18.32 -48.65 27.39
C THR A 248 -18.96 -49.93 26.80
N PRO A 249 -18.99 -50.08 25.46
CA PRO A 249 -18.11 -51.07 24.80
C PRO A 249 -17.60 -50.59 23.41
N ASP A 250 -16.33 -50.76 23.10
CA ASP A 250 -15.68 -51.88 22.37
C ASP A 250 -15.98 -51.97 20.85
N ARG A 251 -14.88 -52.07 20.10
CA ARG A 251 -14.66 -52.76 18.82
C ARG A 251 -15.25 -52.17 17.52
N SER A 252 -14.35 -51.81 16.58
CA SER A 252 -14.13 -52.57 15.33
C SER A 252 -13.03 -51.95 14.45
N VAL A 253 -11.95 -52.71 14.30
CA VAL A 253 -10.96 -52.64 13.22
C VAL A 253 -11.55 -53.35 11.99
N PRO A 254 -11.18 -52.97 10.76
CA PRO A 254 -10.63 -54.00 9.89
C PRO A 254 -9.35 -53.56 9.17
N ALA A 255 -8.42 -54.49 9.14
CA ALA A 255 -7.28 -54.54 8.24
C ALA A 255 -7.63 -55.40 7.02
N ALA A 256 -6.83 -55.21 5.98
CA ALA A 256 -6.37 -56.18 4.99
C ALA A 256 -6.87 -56.04 3.54
N SER A 257 -5.89 -56.26 2.66
CA SER A 257 -5.94 -56.64 1.24
C SER A 257 -6.12 -55.48 0.26
N GLY A 258 -5.23 -55.21 -0.69
CA GLY A 258 -4.16 -56.03 -1.28
C GLY A 258 -4.38 -56.11 -2.80
N LEU A 259 -3.27 -56.18 -3.56
CA LEU A 259 -3.17 -56.57 -4.98
C LEU A 259 -3.68 -55.50 -5.98
N ASP A 260 -3.22 -55.34 -7.21
CA ASP A 260 -2.16 -55.87 -8.09
C ASP A 260 -2.45 -55.24 -9.47
N SER A 261 -1.55 -55.36 -10.46
CA SER A 261 -1.63 -54.99 -11.90
C SER A 261 -0.97 -53.65 -12.24
N SER A 262 0.26 -53.58 -12.77
CA SER A 262 0.80 -54.15 -14.03
C SER A 262 0.26 -53.46 -15.29
N ASP A 263 1.23 -52.98 -16.08
CA ASP A 263 1.29 -52.86 -17.54
C ASP A 263 -0.01 -52.82 -18.34
N GLU A 264 -0.20 -51.77 -19.13
CA GLU A 264 -0.42 -51.97 -20.57
C GLU A 264 -0.13 -50.69 -21.38
N GLN A 265 0.98 -50.73 -22.11
CA GLN A 265 1.22 -49.94 -23.31
C GLN A 265 0.30 -50.48 -24.42
N PRO A 266 -0.24 -49.63 -25.31
CA PRO A 266 -0.06 -49.99 -26.70
C PRO A 266 0.45 -48.85 -27.57
N ASN A 267 1.37 -49.30 -28.40
CA ASN A 267 1.91 -48.72 -29.60
C ASN A 267 0.82 -48.15 -30.53
N GLY A 268 1.06 -46.95 -31.05
CA GLY A 268 0.20 -46.27 -32.03
C GLY A 268 1.07 -45.56 -33.07
N GLU A 269 1.85 -46.35 -33.78
CA GLU A 269 2.67 -45.97 -34.93
C GLU A 269 1.76 -45.64 -36.12
N ALA A 270 1.77 -44.38 -36.57
CA ALA A 270 1.16 -43.98 -37.84
C ALA A 270 2.10 -43.03 -38.59
N SER A 271 2.47 -43.49 -39.78
CA SER A 271 3.43 -42.89 -40.70
C SER A 271 3.01 -41.53 -41.28
N LEU A 272 4.00 -40.64 -41.39
CA LEU A 272 4.37 -39.69 -42.47
C LEU A 272 3.25 -38.98 -43.29
N PRO A 273 3.47 -37.69 -43.65
CA PRO A 273 4.27 -37.43 -44.85
C PRO A 273 5.43 -36.43 -44.66
N SER A 274 6.55 -36.80 -45.27
CA SER A 274 7.75 -35.98 -45.46
C SER A 274 7.45 -34.85 -46.44
N VAL A 275 7.63 -33.59 -46.03
CA VAL A 275 7.60 -32.43 -46.92
C VAL A 275 9.05 -31.99 -47.16
N SER A 276 9.51 -32.28 -48.37
CA SER A 276 10.79 -31.83 -48.93
C SER A 276 10.70 -30.33 -49.19
N ILE A 277 11.52 -29.52 -48.50
CA ILE A 277 11.68 -28.09 -48.79
C ILE A 277 12.96 -27.92 -49.59
N GLU A 278 12.82 -27.44 -50.82
CA GLU A 278 13.92 -27.06 -51.72
C GLU A 278 14.83 -25.98 -51.08
N PRO A 279 16.15 -26.09 -51.25
CA PRO A 279 17.08 -25.01 -50.91
C PRO A 279 16.86 -23.84 -51.88
N ILE A 280 16.39 -22.70 -51.36
CA ILE A 280 16.30 -21.46 -52.13
C ILE A 280 17.73 -20.93 -52.34
N GLU A 281 18.12 -20.89 -53.61
CA GLU A 281 19.38 -20.36 -54.13
C GLU A 281 19.45 -18.84 -53.88
N LEU A 282 20.50 -18.39 -53.19
CA LEU A 282 20.77 -16.97 -52.97
C LEU A 282 21.19 -16.32 -54.29
N VAL A 283 20.37 -15.39 -54.78
CA VAL A 283 20.74 -14.46 -55.85
C VAL A 283 21.56 -13.31 -55.23
N PRO A 284 22.76 -12.98 -55.72
CA PRO A 284 23.50 -11.81 -55.28
C PRO A 284 22.99 -10.59 -56.06
N ALA A 285 22.32 -9.66 -55.38
CA ALA A 285 21.87 -8.41 -55.98
C ALA A 285 22.53 -7.21 -55.29
N SER A 286 23.59 -6.75 -55.95
CA SER A 286 23.94 -5.35 -56.19
C SER A 286 24.05 -4.41 -54.99
N GLU A 287 25.31 -4.19 -54.64
CA GLU A 287 25.88 -2.98 -54.06
C GLU A 287 25.43 -1.74 -54.86
N ALA A 288 24.63 -0.90 -54.22
CA ALA A 288 24.32 0.45 -54.66
C ALA A 288 24.48 1.37 -53.45
N ASP A 289 25.47 2.27 -53.54
CA ASP A 289 25.76 3.31 -52.56
C ASP A 289 24.49 4.10 -52.19
N PRO A 290 24.08 4.13 -50.90
CA PRO A 290 23.08 5.07 -50.46
C PRO A 290 23.70 6.47 -50.37
N PRO A 291 23.05 7.50 -50.95
CA PRO A 291 23.49 8.89 -50.82
C PRO A 291 23.49 9.29 -49.34
N ALA A 292 24.54 9.99 -48.95
CA ALA A 292 24.79 10.48 -47.59
C ALA A 292 23.52 11.07 -46.95
N ALA A 293 22.91 10.28 -46.07
CA ALA A 293 21.91 10.77 -45.14
C ALA A 293 22.60 11.74 -44.17
N PRO A 294 21.99 12.89 -43.85
CA PRO A 294 22.51 13.77 -42.82
C PRO A 294 22.60 12.97 -41.52
N SER A 295 23.81 12.93 -40.96
CA SER A 295 24.14 12.32 -39.68
C SER A 295 23.29 12.97 -38.59
N VAL A 296 22.08 12.48 -38.38
CA VAL A 296 21.34 12.76 -37.15
C VAL A 296 22.18 12.10 -36.06
N PRO A 297 22.69 12.86 -35.07
CA PRO A 297 23.47 12.26 -34.00
C PRO A 297 22.64 11.16 -33.36
N LEU A 298 23.16 9.93 -33.34
CA LEU A 298 22.63 8.86 -32.51
C LEU A 298 22.45 9.46 -31.11
N GLY A 299 21.19 9.58 -30.68
CA GLY A 299 20.83 10.11 -29.38
C GLY A 299 21.53 9.30 -28.30
N SER A 300 22.61 9.87 -27.77
CA SER A 300 23.09 9.56 -26.43
C SER A 300 21.87 9.51 -25.52
N ARG A 301 21.72 8.45 -24.71
CA ARG A 301 20.93 8.52 -23.48
C ARG A 301 21.55 9.65 -22.65
N GLY A 302 21.05 10.86 -22.88
CA GLY A 302 21.70 12.09 -22.42
C GLY A 302 21.75 12.10 -20.90
N GLN A 303 22.85 12.59 -20.34
CA GLN A 303 22.88 12.92 -18.92
C GLN A 303 21.68 13.82 -18.59
N PRO A 304 21.00 13.59 -17.46
CA PRO A 304 19.84 14.39 -17.11
C PRO A 304 20.22 15.87 -17.03
N THR A 305 19.39 16.70 -17.66
CA THR A 305 19.50 18.15 -17.59
C THR A 305 19.23 18.64 -16.17
N GLY A 306 19.75 19.83 -15.81
CA GLY A 306 19.51 20.40 -14.48
C GLY A 306 18.02 20.54 -14.11
N GLN A 307 17.16 20.84 -15.09
CA GLN A 307 15.71 20.88 -14.89
C GLN A 307 15.12 19.49 -14.60
N GLN A 308 15.57 18.45 -15.30
CA GLN A 308 15.12 17.07 -15.05
C GLN A 308 15.57 16.57 -13.68
N ILE A 309 16.79 16.93 -13.24
CA ILE A 309 17.28 16.60 -11.90
C ILE A 309 16.40 17.26 -10.83
N GLN A 310 16.01 18.52 -11.02
CA GLN A 310 15.12 19.23 -10.10
C GLN A 310 13.73 18.58 -10.06
N GLN A 311 13.14 18.32 -11.22
CA GLN A 311 11.83 17.64 -11.33
C GLN A 311 11.84 16.27 -10.65
N LEU A 312 12.92 15.50 -10.84
CA LEU A 312 13.12 14.21 -10.19
C LEU A 312 13.19 14.34 -8.67
N SER A 313 14.00 15.27 -8.16
CA SER A 313 14.12 15.53 -6.73
C SER A 313 12.80 15.97 -6.10
N ASP A 314 12.07 16.87 -6.76
CA ASP A 314 10.79 17.39 -6.29
C ASP A 314 9.73 16.28 -6.24
N ALA A 315 9.67 15.43 -7.27
CA ALA A 315 8.74 14.30 -7.30
C ALA A 315 9.06 13.22 -6.26
N LEU A 316 10.34 12.90 -6.04
CA LEU A 316 10.74 11.95 -4.98
C LEU A 316 10.41 12.51 -3.58
N ALA A 317 10.65 13.80 -3.34
CA ALA A 317 10.28 14.46 -2.10
C ALA A 317 8.75 14.50 -1.91
N GLY A 318 8.00 14.85 -2.95
CA GLY A 318 6.53 14.85 -2.92
C GLY A 318 5.93 13.45 -2.70
N ALA A 319 6.52 12.41 -3.30
CA ALA A 319 6.11 11.04 -3.05
C ALA A 319 6.37 10.61 -1.60
N ARG A 320 7.48 11.07 -1.01
CA ARG A 320 7.80 10.81 0.40
C ARG A 320 6.83 11.51 1.35
N GLU A 321 6.57 12.79 1.11
CA GLU A 321 5.59 13.56 1.88
C GLU A 321 4.18 12.94 1.80
N ALA A 322 3.78 12.49 0.61
CA ALA A 322 2.52 11.79 0.42
C ALA A 322 2.47 10.48 1.23
N LEU A 323 3.56 9.73 1.31
CA LEU A 323 3.64 8.53 2.15
C LEU A 323 3.51 8.83 3.64
N GLU A 324 4.20 9.85 4.14
CA GLU A 324 4.12 10.28 5.54
C GLU A 324 2.70 10.73 5.91
N ALA A 325 1.98 11.31 4.96
CA ALA A 325 0.56 11.66 5.09
C ALA A 325 -0.41 10.47 4.84
N ASN A 326 0.08 9.23 4.72
CA ASN A 326 -0.70 8.04 4.37
C ASN A 326 -1.44 8.11 3.01
N ARG A 327 -1.05 9.01 2.10
CA ARG A 327 -1.60 9.22 0.75
C ARG A 327 -0.84 8.41 -0.30
N HIS A 328 -0.98 7.11 -0.23
CA HIS A 328 -0.25 6.15 -1.08
C HIS A 328 -0.52 6.35 -2.59
N ASP A 329 -1.75 6.71 -2.97
CA ASP A 329 -2.11 6.94 -4.39
C ASP A 329 -1.45 8.21 -4.95
N ASP A 330 -1.39 9.28 -4.15
CA ASP A 330 -0.66 10.50 -4.50
C ASP A 330 0.84 10.21 -4.65
N ALA A 331 1.41 9.37 -3.77
CA ALA A 331 2.81 8.98 -3.86
C ALA A 331 3.11 8.21 -5.16
N LEU A 332 2.24 7.27 -5.54
CA LEU A 332 2.37 6.56 -6.83
C LEU A 332 2.23 7.51 -8.02
N ALA A 333 1.31 8.48 -7.96
CA ALA A 333 1.12 9.45 -9.04
C ALA A 333 2.37 10.33 -9.24
N GLN A 334 3.02 10.77 -8.16
CA GLN A 334 4.30 11.50 -8.22
C GLN A 334 5.39 10.67 -8.89
N LEU A 335 5.50 9.38 -8.53
CA LEU A 335 6.51 8.47 -9.11
C LEU A 335 6.22 8.13 -10.58
N ALA A 336 4.95 7.96 -10.96
CA ALA A 336 4.58 7.68 -12.35
C ALA A 336 4.94 8.84 -13.29
N GLY A 337 4.83 10.10 -12.81
CA GLY A 337 5.13 11.29 -13.60
C GLY A 337 6.61 11.44 -14.01
N ILE A 338 7.52 10.72 -13.34
CA ILE A 338 8.97 10.82 -13.57
C ILE A 338 9.58 9.55 -14.17
N GLN A 339 8.80 8.49 -14.39
CA GLN A 339 9.31 7.16 -14.78
C GLN A 339 10.14 7.18 -16.09
N ASP A 340 9.80 8.08 -17.02
CA ASP A 340 10.41 8.18 -18.35
C ASP A 340 11.55 9.21 -18.41
N LEU A 341 11.83 9.90 -17.29
CA LEU A 341 12.92 10.86 -17.23
C LEU A 341 14.27 10.11 -17.24
N PRO A 342 15.30 10.64 -17.90
CA PRO A 342 16.64 10.11 -17.75
C PRO A 342 17.08 10.27 -16.29
N MET A 343 17.48 9.18 -15.65
CA MET A 343 17.94 9.18 -14.25
C MET A 343 19.41 8.76 -14.17
N ARG A 344 20.12 9.28 -13.16
CA ARG A 344 21.40 8.70 -12.76
C ARG A 344 21.13 7.39 -12.02
N GLU A 345 22.13 6.50 -11.97
CA GLU A 345 21.99 5.21 -11.27
C GLU A 345 21.52 5.38 -9.82
N ASP A 346 22.15 6.27 -9.05
CA ASP A 346 21.77 6.50 -7.64
C ASP A 346 20.31 6.99 -7.49
N ASP A 347 19.84 7.84 -8.40
CA ASP A 347 18.48 8.36 -8.36
C ASP A 347 17.46 7.30 -8.79
N PHE A 348 17.81 6.48 -9.79
CA PHE A 348 17.01 5.33 -10.21
C PHE A 348 16.84 4.32 -9.07
N GLN A 349 17.92 4.05 -8.33
CA GLN A 349 17.86 3.17 -7.16
C GLN A 349 16.98 3.76 -6.04
N ARG A 350 17.03 5.07 -5.79
CA ARG A 350 16.12 5.75 -4.85
C ARG A 350 14.67 5.65 -5.30
N TYR A 351 14.41 5.89 -6.58
CA TYR A 351 13.10 5.76 -7.20
C TYR A 351 12.52 4.35 -7.00
N GLN A 352 13.29 3.30 -7.32
CA GLN A 352 12.87 1.90 -7.14
C GLN A 352 12.57 1.56 -5.69
N ARG A 353 13.44 1.97 -4.74
CA ARG A 353 13.19 1.76 -3.31
C ARG A 353 11.92 2.43 -2.84
N LEU A 354 11.69 3.68 -3.26
CA LEU A 354 10.50 4.43 -2.87
C LEU A 354 9.23 3.79 -3.46
N GLN A 355 9.27 3.35 -4.72
CA GLN A 355 8.15 2.64 -5.34
C GLN A 355 7.79 1.35 -4.58
N LEU A 356 8.79 0.54 -4.23
CA LEU A 356 8.60 -0.67 -3.42
C LEU A 356 8.05 -0.34 -2.02
N LEU A 357 8.57 0.71 -1.38
CA LEU A 357 8.10 1.17 -0.08
C LEU A 357 6.61 1.54 -0.13
N VAL A 358 6.19 2.29 -1.15
CA VAL A 358 4.78 2.67 -1.34
C VAL A 358 3.89 1.43 -1.47
N GLN A 359 4.30 0.46 -2.28
CA GLN A 359 3.53 -0.77 -2.48
C GLN A 359 3.37 -1.57 -1.18
N TYR A 360 4.45 -1.82 -0.44
CA TYR A 360 4.38 -2.57 0.80
C TYR A 360 3.63 -1.82 1.92
N SER A 361 3.80 -0.50 2.02
CA SER A 361 3.06 0.33 2.98
C SER A 361 1.55 0.32 2.69
N ARG A 362 1.16 0.33 1.40
CA ARG A 362 -0.24 0.18 0.98
C ARG A 362 -0.79 -1.20 1.36
N ASN A 363 -0.04 -2.27 1.11
CA ASN A 363 -0.44 -3.62 1.51
C ASN A 363 -0.64 -3.71 3.03
N PHE A 364 0.25 -3.12 3.85
CA PHE A 364 0.08 -3.08 5.30
C PHE A 364 -1.24 -2.41 5.70
N ARG A 365 -1.58 -1.28 5.06
CA ARG A 365 -2.81 -0.55 5.35
C ARG A 365 -4.06 -1.37 5.00
N GLU A 366 -4.03 -2.10 3.90
CA GLU A 366 -5.12 -3.00 3.50
C GLU A 366 -5.30 -4.13 4.52
N GLU A 367 -4.22 -4.78 4.94
CA GLU A 367 -4.25 -5.84 5.97
C GLU A 367 -4.67 -5.32 7.35
N LEU A 368 -4.21 -4.12 7.73
CA LEU A 368 -4.61 -3.48 8.97
C LEU A 368 -6.11 -3.16 8.97
N ALA A 369 -6.66 -2.60 7.89
CA ALA A 369 -8.08 -2.30 7.78
C ALA A 369 -8.94 -3.57 7.86
N GLN A 370 -8.49 -4.66 7.24
CA GLN A 370 -9.15 -5.97 7.35
C GLN A 370 -9.08 -6.52 8.77
N ALA A 371 -7.90 -6.45 9.41
CA ALA A 371 -7.73 -6.88 10.79
C ALA A 371 -8.66 -6.13 11.74
N ILE A 372 -8.77 -4.79 11.62
CA ILE A 372 -9.69 -4.00 12.44
C ILE A 372 -11.15 -4.40 12.18
N ALA A 373 -11.54 -4.62 10.93
CA ALA A 373 -12.91 -5.00 10.57
C ALA A 373 -13.34 -6.36 11.14
N GLU A 374 -12.38 -7.22 11.47
CA GLU A 374 -12.62 -8.54 12.08
C GLU A 374 -12.65 -8.51 13.61
N LEU A 375 -12.21 -7.41 14.25
CA LEU A 375 -12.19 -7.26 15.70
C LEU A 375 -13.60 -7.16 16.29
N GLN A 376 -13.76 -7.76 17.47
CA GLN A 376 -14.99 -7.71 18.26
C GLN A 376 -14.76 -7.05 19.61
N GLY A 377 -15.83 -6.47 20.17
CA GLY A 377 -15.79 -5.94 21.53
C GLY A 377 -15.49 -7.07 22.54
N GLY A 378 -14.45 -6.88 23.34
CA GLY A 378 -13.94 -7.88 24.28
C GLY A 378 -12.64 -8.54 23.85
N ASP A 379 -12.21 -8.39 22.59
CA ASP A 379 -10.93 -8.92 22.13
C ASP A 379 -9.76 -8.27 22.87
N GLU A 380 -8.69 -9.03 23.11
CA GLU A 380 -7.49 -8.57 23.77
C GLU A 380 -6.31 -8.53 22.78
N ILE A 381 -5.73 -7.35 22.59
CA ILE A 381 -4.59 -7.14 21.68
C ILE A 381 -3.32 -6.95 22.52
N PRO A 382 -2.32 -7.84 22.39
CA PRO A 382 -1.02 -7.65 23.02
C PRO A 382 -0.24 -6.55 22.30
N VAL A 383 0.07 -5.46 22.99
CA VAL A 383 0.83 -4.31 22.46
C VAL A 383 2.22 -4.28 23.09
N GLY A 384 3.22 -4.73 22.33
CA GLY A 384 4.58 -4.88 22.82
C GLY A 384 4.70 -6.03 23.83
N THR A 385 5.64 -5.94 24.78
CA THR A 385 5.98 -7.08 25.65
C THR A 385 5.07 -7.22 26.87
N ASN A 386 4.57 -6.10 27.42
CA ASN A 386 3.95 -6.08 28.75
C ASN A 386 2.59 -5.36 28.81
N SER A 387 2.03 -4.97 27.66
CA SER A 387 0.73 -4.29 27.63
C SER A 387 -0.26 -5.13 26.86
N VAL A 388 -1.47 -5.26 27.39
CA VAL A 388 -2.61 -5.81 26.68
C VAL A 388 -3.69 -4.73 26.67
N VAL A 389 -4.31 -4.56 25.52
CA VAL A 389 -5.31 -3.53 25.28
C VAL A 389 -6.60 -4.23 24.87
N GLY A 390 -7.68 -3.97 25.61
CA GLY A 390 -8.99 -4.55 25.30
C GLY A 390 -9.72 -3.73 24.22
N VAL A 391 -10.25 -4.38 23.20
CA VAL A 391 -11.12 -3.77 22.19
C VAL A 391 -12.49 -3.54 22.80
N VAL A 392 -13.01 -2.32 22.65
CA VAL A 392 -14.37 -1.98 23.07
C VAL A 392 -15.30 -2.06 21.87
N GLU A 393 -14.88 -1.49 20.75
CA GLU A 393 -15.65 -1.42 19.50
C GLU A 393 -14.68 -1.18 18.34
N ALA A 394 -14.99 -1.69 17.16
CA ALA A 394 -14.18 -1.54 15.96
C ALA A 394 -15.06 -1.43 14.71
N ASP A 395 -14.60 -0.62 13.75
CA ASP A 395 -15.14 -0.51 12.40
C ASP A 395 -13.96 -0.42 11.41
N ARG A 396 -14.19 -0.50 10.10
CA ARG A 396 -13.13 -0.50 9.08
C ARG A 396 -12.18 0.70 9.17
N ASP A 397 -12.68 1.84 9.64
CA ASP A 397 -11.92 3.10 9.64
C ASP A 397 -11.46 3.55 11.04
N TRP A 398 -11.87 2.88 12.11
CA TRP A 398 -11.52 3.26 13.48
C TRP A 398 -11.64 2.12 14.49
N VAL A 399 -10.91 2.22 15.59
CA VAL A 399 -10.98 1.28 16.71
C VAL A 399 -11.04 2.03 18.03
N THR A 400 -11.97 1.63 18.91
CA THR A 400 -12.02 2.09 20.30
C THR A 400 -11.44 1.01 21.18
N VAL A 401 -10.39 1.36 21.91
CA VAL A 401 -9.67 0.47 22.80
C VAL A 401 -9.64 1.01 24.22
N ARG A 402 -9.53 0.10 25.20
CA ARG A 402 -9.43 0.43 26.62
C ARG A 402 -7.96 0.42 27.05
N VAL A 403 -7.44 1.59 27.40
CA VAL A 403 -6.06 1.78 27.85
C VAL A 403 -6.07 2.39 29.25
N ALA A 404 -5.51 1.69 30.22
CA ALA A 404 -5.47 2.13 31.63
C ALA A 404 -6.85 2.54 32.19
N GLY A 405 -7.90 1.78 31.84
CA GLY A 405 -9.27 2.01 32.32
C GLY A 405 -10.07 3.06 31.54
N ALA A 406 -9.43 3.83 30.65
CA ALA A 406 -10.09 4.82 29.80
C ALA A 406 -10.29 4.28 28.37
N ASN A 407 -11.43 4.60 27.76
CA ASN A 407 -11.69 4.30 26.36
C ASN A 407 -11.03 5.37 25.49
N ARG A 408 -10.30 4.94 24.47
CA ARG A 408 -9.65 5.80 23.48
C ARG A 408 -10.01 5.31 22.09
N THR A 409 -10.53 6.22 21.28
CA THR A 409 -10.86 5.96 19.88
C THR A 409 -9.73 6.46 19.01
N TYR A 410 -9.25 5.60 18.12
CA TYR A 410 -8.22 5.90 17.14
C TYR A 410 -8.79 5.66 15.76
N ARG A 411 -8.60 6.64 14.87
CA ARG A 411 -8.83 6.43 13.44
C ARG A 411 -7.67 5.65 12.84
N LEU A 412 -7.92 4.94 11.75
CA LEU A 412 -6.91 4.14 11.04
C LEU A 412 -5.68 4.98 10.64
N ASP A 413 -5.89 6.22 10.17
CA ASP A 413 -4.85 7.16 9.76
C ASP A 413 -4.09 7.81 10.94
N ALA A 414 -4.68 7.80 12.13
CA ALA A 414 -4.12 8.37 13.35
C ALA A 414 -3.72 7.29 14.39
N LEU A 415 -3.62 6.03 13.96
CA LEU A 415 -3.32 4.91 14.84
C LEU A 415 -1.84 4.94 15.26
N PRO A 416 -1.52 4.84 16.57
CA PRO A 416 -0.13 4.76 17.02
C PRO A 416 0.57 3.55 16.41
N ALA A 417 1.80 3.72 15.91
CA ALA A 417 2.51 2.68 15.17
C ALA A 417 2.61 1.33 15.92
N GLY A 418 2.81 1.35 17.24
CA GLY A 418 2.85 0.11 18.05
C GLY A 418 1.51 -0.63 18.12
N LEU A 419 0.39 0.10 18.20
CA LEU A 419 -0.95 -0.50 18.19
C LEU A 419 -1.32 -1.00 16.79
N ALA A 420 -0.95 -0.25 15.74
CA ALA A 420 -1.16 -0.65 14.36
C ALA A 420 -0.46 -1.97 14.03
N ILE A 421 0.80 -2.13 14.43
CA ILE A 421 1.53 -3.40 14.26
C ILE A 421 0.84 -4.52 15.03
N ALA A 422 0.52 -4.31 16.31
CA ALA A 422 -0.10 -5.33 17.13
C ALA A 422 -1.45 -5.84 16.58
N ILE A 423 -2.26 -4.96 15.98
CA ILE A 423 -3.49 -5.35 15.30
C ILE A 423 -3.17 -6.08 13.99
N ALA A 424 -2.23 -5.58 13.19
CA ALA A 424 -1.84 -6.22 11.94
C ALA A 424 -1.24 -7.62 12.17
N ASP A 425 -0.58 -7.88 13.32
CA ASP A 425 -0.01 -9.17 13.70
C ASP A 425 -1.08 -10.29 13.80
N LEU A 426 -2.36 -9.94 13.94
CA LEU A 426 -3.48 -10.90 13.89
C LEU A 426 -3.63 -11.57 12.52
N ARG A 427 -3.16 -10.91 11.46
CA ARG A 427 -3.19 -11.41 10.07
C ARG A 427 -1.80 -11.62 9.48
N LEU A 428 -0.85 -10.79 9.88
CA LEU A 428 0.53 -10.82 9.41
C LEU A 428 1.40 -11.63 10.38
N ALA A 429 1.65 -12.90 10.04
CA ALA A 429 2.44 -13.79 10.87
C ALA A 429 3.87 -13.28 11.10
N ASP A 430 4.37 -13.35 12.34
CA ASP A 430 5.72 -12.90 12.69
C ASP A 430 6.85 -13.69 12.04
N SER A 431 6.57 -14.93 11.64
CA SER A 431 7.55 -15.81 10.98
C SER A 431 7.50 -15.75 9.46
N ASP A 432 6.49 -15.09 8.87
CA ASP A 432 6.38 -14.96 7.43
C ASP A 432 7.28 -13.81 6.95
N PRO A 433 8.26 -14.09 6.07
CA PRO A 433 9.22 -13.07 5.69
C PRO A 433 8.60 -11.94 4.86
N VAL A 434 7.50 -12.19 4.15
CA VAL A 434 6.77 -11.11 3.44
C VAL A 434 6.08 -10.19 4.45
N SER A 435 5.44 -10.74 5.47
CA SER A 435 4.85 -10.00 6.59
C SER A 435 5.87 -9.09 7.28
N LEU A 436 7.10 -9.56 7.49
CA LEU A 436 8.19 -8.73 8.04
C LEU A 436 8.49 -7.51 7.16
N VAL A 437 8.56 -7.68 5.83
CA VAL A 437 8.79 -6.57 4.88
C VAL A 437 7.64 -5.56 4.93
N VAL A 438 6.41 -6.05 4.98
CA VAL A 438 5.20 -5.21 5.02
C VAL A 438 5.16 -4.39 6.33
N LYS A 439 5.43 -5.01 7.49
CA LYS A 439 5.53 -4.30 8.79
C LYS A 439 6.68 -3.29 8.80
N ALA A 440 7.84 -3.66 8.25
CA ALA A 440 9.00 -2.77 8.16
C ALA A 440 8.74 -1.56 7.23
N ALA A 441 8.08 -1.78 6.10
CA ALA A 441 7.70 -0.72 5.16
C ALA A 441 6.75 0.30 5.80
N TYR A 442 5.79 -0.15 6.60
CA TYR A 442 4.90 0.75 7.35
C TYR A 442 5.66 1.62 8.36
N LEU A 443 6.60 1.06 9.12
CA LEU A 443 7.44 1.86 10.01
C LEU A 443 8.36 2.80 9.24
N ALA A 444 8.84 2.39 8.07
CA ALA A 444 9.72 3.18 7.24
C ALA A 444 9.00 4.34 6.53
N SER A 445 7.68 4.27 6.31
CA SER A 445 6.90 5.32 5.64
C SER A 445 6.44 6.44 6.57
N ARG A 446 6.54 6.26 7.90
CA ARG A 446 6.10 7.24 8.90
C ARG A 446 7.22 8.18 9.37
N ASP A 447 6.83 9.41 9.72
CA ASP A 447 7.72 10.45 10.24
C ASP A 447 7.83 10.43 11.78
N ASP A 448 6.77 9.99 12.46
CA ASP A 448 6.60 9.96 13.93
C ASP A 448 7.23 8.73 14.63
N VAL A 449 7.99 7.94 13.88
CA VAL A 449 8.59 6.68 14.37
C VAL A 449 9.86 6.94 15.16
N ARG A 450 9.93 6.35 16.35
CA ARG A 450 11.08 6.46 17.25
C ARG A 450 12.30 5.69 16.72
N ASP A 451 13.49 6.03 17.20
CA ASP A 451 14.74 5.38 16.78
C ASP A 451 14.72 3.86 17.01
N ASP A 452 14.14 3.39 18.12
CA ASP A 452 14.00 1.96 18.41
C ASP A 452 13.09 1.24 17.40
N GLN A 453 12.02 1.88 16.95
CA GLN A 453 11.12 1.34 15.94
C GLN A 453 11.75 1.40 14.54
N ARG A 454 12.53 2.45 14.23
CA ARG A 454 13.32 2.53 12.99
C ARG A 454 14.36 1.41 12.93
N GLN A 455 15.02 1.13 14.05
CA GLN A 455 15.94 -0.01 14.16
C GLN A 455 15.20 -1.34 13.99
N LYS A 456 14.01 -1.50 14.60
CA LYS A 456 13.17 -2.70 14.41
C LYS A 456 12.79 -2.92 12.94
N ALA A 457 12.41 -1.87 12.21
CA ALA A 457 12.12 -1.95 10.77
C ALA A 457 13.34 -2.43 9.98
N ARG A 458 14.53 -1.93 10.33
CA ARG A 458 15.80 -2.36 9.74
C ARG A 458 16.08 -3.84 9.98
N ASP A 459 15.86 -4.30 11.21
CA ASP A 459 16.07 -5.70 11.58
C ASP A 459 15.10 -6.62 10.84
N TRP A 460 13.83 -6.23 10.71
CA TRP A 460 12.83 -6.97 9.92
C TRP A 460 13.17 -7.05 8.43
N PHE A 461 13.65 -5.96 7.80
CA PHE A 461 14.13 -6.05 6.40
C PHE A 461 15.28 -7.04 6.25
N ARG A 462 16.25 -7.03 7.17
CA ARG A 462 17.39 -7.95 7.13
C ARG A 462 16.96 -9.39 7.34
N GLU A 463 16.06 -9.63 8.28
CA GLU A 463 15.52 -10.96 8.57
C GLU A 463 14.76 -11.50 7.35
N ALA A 464 13.87 -10.72 6.75
CA ALA A 464 13.19 -11.11 5.52
C ALA A 464 14.16 -11.44 4.37
N LYS A 465 15.22 -10.62 4.22
CA LYS A 465 16.28 -10.86 3.22
C LYS A 465 17.06 -12.15 3.50
N GLN A 466 17.35 -12.45 4.77
CA GLN A 466 18.00 -13.71 5.18
C GLN A 466 17.11 -14.93 4.90
N GLN A 467 15.79 -14.76 5.02
CA GLN A 467 14.79 -15.77 4.69
C GLN A 467 14.51 -15.87 3.17
N GLY A 468 15.25 -15.14 2.33
CA GLY A 468 15.22 -15.28 0.87
C GLY A 468 14.24 -14.38 0.14
N VAL A 469 13.60 -13.41 0.81
CA VAL A 469 12.75 -12.43 0.12
C VAL A 469 13.65 -11.41 -0.58
N ASP A 470 13.46 -11.27 -1.89
CA ASP A 470 14.15 -10.24 -2.67
C ASP A 470 13.51 -8.87 -2.46
N ILE A 471 14.09 -8.12 -1.53
CA ILE A 471 13.76 -6.71 -1.28
C ILE A 471 14.82 -5.76 -1.84
N GLY A 472 15.77 -6.27 -2.64
CA GLY A 472 16.92 -5.51 -3.13
C GLY A 472 17.66 -4.77 -2.01
N ASP A 473 17.68 -3.44 -2.14
CA ASP A 473 18.32 -2.49 -1.21
C ASP A 473 17.29 -1.68 -0.38
N LEU A 474 16.04 -2.17 -0.25
CA LEU A 474 14.95 -1.45 0.42
C LEU A 474 15.31 -0.96 1.84
N GLU A 475 16.16 -1.68 2.58
CA GLU A 475 16.67 -1.24 3.89
C GLU A 475 17.25 0.19 3.88
N LYS A 476 17.90 0.59 2.77
CA LYS A 476 18.51 1.93 2.62
C LYS A 476 17.48 3.06 2.60
N VAL A 477 16.20 2.76 2.36
CA VAL A 477 15.13 3.78 2.37
C VAL A 477 14.95 4.44 3.74
N LEU A 478 15.42 3.78 4.80
CA LEU A 478 15.44 4.33 6.16
C LEU A 478 16.45 5.47 6.31
N ASP A 479 17.44 5.55 5.40
CA ASP A 479 18.54 6.50 5.39
C ASP A 479 18.41 7.56 4.27
N ASP A 480 17.48 7.39 3.33
CA ASP A 480 17.28 8.26 2.15
C ASP A 480 16.54 9.59 2.46
N ARG A 481 16.76 10.19 3.63
CA ARG A 481 16.11 11.46 4.03
C ARG A 481 16.74 12.71 3.42
#